data_AF-A0A2Z4V2W7-F1
#
_entry.id   AF-A0A2Z4V2W7-F1
#
_cell.length_a   1.000
_cell.length_b   1.000
_cell.length_c   1.000
_cell.angle_alpha   90.00
_cell.angle_beta   90.00
_cell.angle_gamma   90.00
#
_symmetry.space_group_name_H-M   'P 1'
#
loop_
_entity.id
_entity.type
_entity.pdbx_description
1 polymer ?
#
loop_
_entity_poly.entity_id
_entity_poly.type
_entity_poly.pdbx_seq_one_letter_code
_entity_poly.pdbx_strand_id
1 'polypeptide(L)'
;MIELAEAVPAEVVERLRGFLEDSSAWFEEKRPGGYDLNVFADRLGAADPGEIDGRRPFLVHVMGPGNGDEDIFEAEHADDPDLEPLIGFAPTHAVGVIAGCNRPIDHITTALLTAAVMDVVGGVAAAELLDGQVAVVDGLPGVLAMTDGPLPEVYGTAEFLRAWASQPGFRLLK
;
A
#
# COMPACT_ATOMS: atom_id res chain seq x y z
N MET A 1 -4.58 0.09 1.10
CA MET A 1 -4.69 -1.12 0.25
C MET A 1 -4.25 -0.78 -1.17
N ILE A 2 -3.97 -1.76 -2.03
CA ILE A 2 -3.81 -1.56 -3.48
C ILE A 2 -4.91 -2.38 -4.18
N GLU A 3 -5.85 -1.71 -4.82
CA GLU A 3 -6.94 -2.33 -5.59
C GLU A 3 -6.49 -2.74 -6.99
N LEU A 4 -6.91 -3.94 -7.41
CA LEU A 4 -6.51 -4.53 -8.69
C LEU A 4 -7.73 -4.90 -9.54
N ALA A 5 -7.65 -4.53 -10.82
CA ALA A 5 -8.70 -4.80 -11.81
C ALA A 5 -8.80 -6.28 -12.21
N GLU A 6 -7.73 -7.05 -12.03
CA GLU A 6 -7.63 -8.44 -12.45
C GLU A 6 -6.78 -9.27 -11.49
N ALA A 7 -6.86 -10.60 -11.65
CA ALA A 7 -6.01 -11.54 -10.93
C ALA A 7 -4.54 -11.28 -11.20
N VAL A 8 -3.71 -11.32 -10.15
CA VAL A 8 -2.26 -11.14 -10.27
C VAL A 8 -1.67 -12.38 -10.97
N PRO A 9 -1.07 -12.25 -12.16
CA PRO A 9 -0.45 -13.38 -12.83
C PRO A 9 0.70 -13.94 -11.99
N ALA A 10 0.92 -15.26 -12.02
CA ALA A 10 1.97 -15.90 -11.23
C ALA A 10 3.37 -15.30 -11.50
N GLU A 11 3.65 -14.89 -12.74
CA GLU A 11 4.90 -14.19 -13.09
C GLU A 11 5.05 -12.83 -12.39
N VAL A 12 3.95 -12.12 -12.14
CA VAL A 12 3.94 -10.85 -11.40
C VAL A 12 4.13 -11.12 -9.91
N VAL A 13 3.52 -12.19 -9.38
CA VAL A 13 3.75 -12.63 -7.99
C VAL A 13 5.22 -12.98 -7.75
N GLU A 14 5.86 -13.71 -8.68
CA GLU A 14 7.29 -14.03 -8.60
C GLU A 14 8.18 -12.78 -8.71
N ARG A 15 7.81 -11.83 -9.59
CA ARG A 15 8.50 -10.53 -9.66
C ARG A 15 8.37 -9.72 -8.38
N LEU A 16 7.18 -9.71 -7.78
CA LEU A 16 6.92 -9.06 -6.51
C LEU A 16 7.77 -9.68 -5.40
N ARG A 17 7.78 -11.02 -5.32
CA ARG A 17 8.64 -11.76 -4.40
C ARG A 17 10.10 -11.36 -4.53
N GLY A 18 10.65 -11.40 -5.76
CA GLY A 18 12.05 -11.04 -6.01
C GLY A 18 12.36 -9.59 -5.60
N PHE A 19 11.47 -8.65 -5.93
CA PHE A 19 11.60 -7.26 -5.48
C PHE A 19 11.61 -7.13 -3.95
N LEU A 20 10.69 -7.80 -3.26
CA LEU A 20 10.60 -7.76 -1.80
C LEU A 20 11.82 -8.39 -1.14
N GLU A 21 12.30 -9.53 -1.65
CA GLU A 21 13.51 -10.19 -1.17
C GLU A 21 14.75 -9.29 -1.30
N ASP A 22 14.96 -8.71 -2.49
CA ASP A 22 16.09 -7.82 -2.76
C ASP A 22 16.06 -6.53 -1.91
N SER A 23 14.87 -6.02 -1.62
CA SER A 23 14.68 -4.79 -0.83
C SER A 23 14.86 -5.02 0.66
N SER A 24 14.82 -6.28 1.12
CA SER A 24 14.72 -6.62 2.53
C SER A 24 16.07 -6.97 3.19
N ALA A 25 16.14 -6.75 4.50
CA ALA A 25 17.19 -7.24 5.38
C ALA A 25 16.89 -8.65 5.91
N TRP A 26 15.61 -9.01 5.94
CA TRP A 26 15.10 -10.32 6.28
C TRP A 26 13.77 -10.51 5.54
N PHE A 27 13.55 -11.70 5.02
CA PHE A 27 12.40 -12.04 4.18
C PHE A 27 11.98 -13.48 4.47
N GLU A 28 10.68 -13.69 4.65
CA GLU A 28 10.08 -15.01 4.76
C GLU A 28 8.74 -15.03 4.00
N GLU A 29 8.62 -15.97 3.06
CA GLU A 29 7.36 -16.27 2.42
C GLU A 29 6.61 -17.34 3.25
N LYS A 30 5.52 -16.95 3.89
CA LYS A 30 4.70 -17.88 4.71
C LYS A 30 3.83 -18.77 3.83
N ARG A 31 3.44 -18.26 2.67
CA ARG A 31 2.66 -18.92 1.62
C ARG A 31 2.80 -18.13 0.31
N PRO A 32 2.42 -18.69 -0.85
CA PRO A 32 2.37 -17.95 -2.11
C PRO A 32 1.60 -16.63 -1.95
N GLY A 33 2.26 -15.53 -2.25
CA GLY A 33 1.67 -14.19 -2.13
C GLY A 33 1.58 -13.63 -0.72
N GLY A 34 2.15 -14.26 0.31
CA GLY A 34 2.16 -13.76 1.70
C GLY A 34 3.56 -13.71 2.30
N TYR A 35 4.04 -12.49 2.57
CA TYR A 35 5.44 -12.20 2.86
C TYR A 35 5.59 -11.42 4.16
N ASP A 36 6.40 -11.95 5.07
CA ASP A 36 6.92 -11.20 6.21
C ASP A 36 8.31 -10.68 5.84
N LEU A 37 8.58 -9.40 6.11
CA LEU A 37 9.85 -8.79 5.74
C LEU A 37 10.28 -7.67 6.68
N ASN A 38 11.58 -7.43 6.72
CA ASN A 38 12.17 -6.25 7.34
C ASN A 38 12.84 -5.40 6.27
N VAL A 39 12.38 -4.17 6.07
CA VAL A 39 12.99 -3.22 5.13
C VAL A 39 13.81 -2.18 5.87
N PHE A 40 14.83 -1.64 5.21
CA PHE A 40 15.46 -0.42 5.68
C PHE A 40 14.81 0.78 4.99
N ALA A 41 14.54 1.83 5.78
CA ALA A 41 13.86 3.02 5.27
C ALA A 41 14.64 3.72 4.14
N ASP A 42 15.96 3.72 4.22
CA ASP A 42 16.86 4.30 3.21
C ASP A 42 16.81 3.59 1.85
N ARG A 43 16.61 2.26 1.84
CA ARG A 43 16.41 1.46 0.61
C ARG A 43 15.12 1.83 -0.12
N LEU A 44 14.14 2.36 0.60
CA LEU A 44 12.90 2.89 0.02
C LEU A 44 13.00 4.38 -0.34
N GLY A 45 14.15 5.02 -0.08
CA GLY A 45 14.37 6.45 -0.34
C GLY A 45 13.92 7.37 0.80
N ALA A 46 13.54 6.83 1.97
CA ALA A 46 13.22 7.65 3.14
C ALA A 46 14.47 8.00 3.95
N ALA A 47 14.57 9.26 4.39
CA ALA A 47 15.62 9.66 5.32
C ALA A 47 15.36 9.05 6.72
N ASP A 48 16.17 8.09 7.14
CA ASP A 48 16.14 7.57 8.51
C ASP A 48 17.05 8.45 9.40
N PRO A 49 16.54 9.05 10.50
CA PRO A 49 17.35 9.80 11.44
C PRO A 49 18.37 8.94 12.24
N GLY A 50 18.44 7.62 11.99
CA GLY A 50 19.51 6.76 12.49
C GLY A 50 19.19 6.07 13.82
N GLU A 51 17.97 5.56 13.97
CA GLU A 51 17.62 4.73 15.13
C GLU A 51 18.35 3.37 15.12
N ILE A 52 18.52 2.79 16.32
CA ILE A 52 19.48 1.71 16.68
C ILE A 52 19.40 0.44 15.81
N ASP A 53 18.30 0.18 15.10
CA ASP A 53 18.19 -0.99 14.21
C ASP A 53 17.83 -0.65 12.74
N GLY A 54 17.28 0.53 12.44
CA GLY A 54 16.90 0.98 11.08
C GLY A 54 15.86 0.13 10.31
N ARG A 55 15.68 -1.13 10.71
CA ARG A 55 14.77 -2.11 10.14
C ARG A 55 13.33 -1.82 10.54
N ARG A 56 12.41 -2.06 9.61
CA ARG A 56 10.98 -1.85 9.76
C ARG A 56 10.24 -3.13 9.34
N PRO A 57 9.49 -3.77 10.26
CA PRO A 57 8.75 -4.98 9.94
C PRO A 57 7.51 -4.65 9.12
N PHE A 58 7.27 -5.45 8.08
CA PHE A 58 6.09 -5.39 7.23
C PHE A 58 5.51 -6.78 7.00
N LEU A 59 4.20 -6.82 6.78
CA LEU A 59 3.48 -7.90 6.14
C LEU A 59 2.98 -7.40 4.78
N VAL A 60 3.33 -8.09 3.71
CA VAL A 60 2.78 -7.85 2.37
C VAL A 60 2.03 -9.08 1.92
N HIS A 61 0.77 -8.94 1.52
CA HIS A 61 -0.03 -10.07 1.08
C HIS A 61 -0.95 -9.73 -0.08
N VAL A 62 -1.03 -10.65 -1.05
CA VAL A 62 -1.98 -10.64 -2.16
C VAL A 62 -3.27 -11.30 -1.69
N MET A 63 -4.40 -10.72 -2.07
CA MET A 63 -5.73 -11.16 -1.68
C MET A 63 -6.65 -11.22 -2.90
N GLY A 64 -7.64 -12.10 -2.84
CA GLY A 64 -8.65 -12.28 -3.89
C GLY A 64 -8.77 -13.73 -4.38
N PRO A 65 -9.70 -14.00 -5.30
CA PRO A 65 -10.05 -15.36 -5.71
C PRO A 65 -8.86 -16.19 -6.21
N GLY A 66 -8.61 -17.32 -5.56
CA GLY A 66 -7.52 -18.24 -5.95
C GLY A 66 -6.10 -17.77 -5.64
N ASN A 67 -5.91 -16.61 -5.00
CA ASN A 67 -4.62 -16.11 -4.55
C ASN A 67 -4.69 -15.57 -3.11
N GLY A 68 -3.91 -16.18 -2.20
CA GLY A 68 -3.75 -15.64 -0.85
C GLY A 68 -5.01 -15.70 0.02
N ASP A 69 -5.43 -14.57 0.59
CA ASP A 69 -6.58 -14.46 1.51
C ASP A 69 -7.88 -14.03 0.80
N GLU A 70 -8.57 -14.98 0.17
CA GLU A 70 -9.88 -14.73 -0.46
C GLU A 70 -10.92 -14.28 0.58
N ASP A 71 -11.01 -14.95 1.73
CA ASP A 71 -11.96 -14.59 2.79
C ASP A 71 -11.73 -13.17 3.34
N ILE A 72 -10.47 -12.69 3.38
CA ILE A 72 -10.16 -11.33 3.82
C ILE A 72 -10.58 -10.33 2.75
N PHE A 73 -10.26 -10.60 1.48
CA PHE A 73 -10.72 -9.75 0.38
C PHE A 73 -12.24 -9.58 0.40
N GLU A 74 -12.99 -10.69 0.50
CA GLU A 74 -14.46 -10.64 0.57
C GLU A 74 -14.96 -9.85 1.79
N ALA A 75 -14.34 -10.05 2.96
CA ALA A 75 -14.75 -9.36 4.18
C ALA A 75 -14.44 -7.86 4.15
N GLU A 76 -13.30 -7.45 3.60
CA GLU A 76 -12.92 -6.05 3.47
C GLU A 76 -13.80 -5.31 2.45
N HIS A 77 -14.22 -5.98 1.38
CA HIS A 77 -15.03 -5.37 0.32
C HIS A 77 -16.55 -5.58 0.48
N ALA A 78 -17.00 -6.25 1.53
CA ALA A 78 -18.42 -6.61 1.70
C ALA A 78 -19.35 -5.39 1.82
N ASP A 79 -18.84 -4.32 2.44
CA ASP A 79 -19.58 -3.09 2.73
C ASP A 79 -19.10 -1.90 1.89
N ASP A 80 -18.16 -2.12 0.96
CA ASP A 80 -17.59 -1.07 0.13
C ASP A 80 -18.63 -0.50 -0.84
N PRO A 81 -18.62 0.82 -1.08
CA PRO A 81 -19.39 1.40 -2.17
C PRO A 81 -18.87 0.88 -3.51
N ASP A 82 -19.68 1.02 -4.57
CA ASP A 82 -19.21 0.76 -5.92
C ASP A 82 -18.03 1.70 -6.27
N LEU A 83 -16.83 1.12 -6.36
CA LEU A 83 -15.59 1.85 -6.64
C LEU A 83 -15.37 2.08 -8.14
N GLU A 84 -16.06 1.37 -9.04
CA GLU A 84 -15.84 1.48 -10.48
C GLU A 84 -15.97 2.92 -11.00
N PRO A 85 -16.95 3.75 -10.55
CA PRO A 85 -17.03 5.15 -10.94
C PRO A 85 -15.86 6.03 -10.45
N LEU A 86 -15.16 5.61 -9.39
CA LEU A 86 -14.08 6.37 -8.76
C LEU A 86 -12.71 6.02 -9.36
N ILE A 87 -12.45 4.72 -9.55
CA ILE A 87 -11.12 4.21 -9.95
C ILE A 87 -11.10 3.57 -11.34
N GLY A 88 -12.26 3.44 -11.99
CA GLY A 88 -12.41 2.97 -13.37
C GLY A 88 -12.52 1.44 -13.54
N PHE A 89 -12.59 0.69 -12.44
CA PHE A 89 -12.82 -0.76 -12.42
C PHE A 89 -13.40 -1.21 -11.08
N ALA A 90 -14.12 -2.33 -11.07
CA ALA A 90 -14.47 -3.03 -9.85
C ALA A 90 -13.27 -3.88 -9.37
N PRO A 91 -12.77 -3.71 -8.14
CA PRO A 91 -11.67 -4.53 -7.64
C PRO A 91 -12.04 -6.02 -7.65
N THR A 92 -11.09 -6.84 -8.07
CA THR A 92 -11.22 -8.32 -8.00
C THR A 92 -10.20 -8.93 -7.05
N HIS A 93 -9.11 -8.20 -6.81
CA HIS A 93 -7.99 -8.60 -5.98
C HIS A 93 -7.41 -7.35 -5.32
N ALA A 94 -6.63 -7.56 -4.28
CA ALA A 94 -5.92 -6.48 -3.61
C ALA A 94 -4.53 -6.91 -3.15
N VAL A 95 -3.69 -5.92 -2.84
CA VAL A 95 -2.45 -6.13 -2.08
C VAL A 95 -2.47 -5.29 -0.81
N GLY A 96 -2.37 -5.96 0.33
CA GLY A 96 -2.19 -5.34 1.64
C GLY A 96 -0.71 -5.12 1.94
N VAL A 97 -0.35 -3.90 2.35
CA VAL A 97 0.99 -3.54 2.84
C VAL A 97 0.83 -2.99 4.26
N ILE A 98 1.22 -3.79 5.25
CA ILE A 98 0.93 -3.52 6.66
C ILE A 98 2.24 -3.34 7.41
N ALA A 99 2.43 -2.17 8.03
CA ALA A 99 3.55 -1.93 8.94
C ALA A 99 3.30 -2.57 10.30
N GLY A 100 4.31 -3.26 10.85
CA GLY A 100 4.29 -3.77 12.21
C GLY A 100 4.56 -2.70 13.28
N CYS A 101 4.83 -1.45 12.87
CA CYS A 101 5.14 -0.31 13.74
C CYS A 101 4.37 0.94 13.30
N ASN A 102 4.28 1.98 14.15
CA ASN A 102 3.41 3.16 13.93
C ASN A 102 4.07 4.51 14.29
N ARG A 103 5.37 4.64 14.01
CA ARG A 103 6.13 5.89 14.16
C ARG A 103 6.06 6.69 12.86
N PRO A 104 6.41 7.99 12.86
CA PRO A 104 6.37 8.82 11.65
C PRO A 104 7.10 8.20 10.44
N ILE A 105 8.28 7.63 10.67
CA ILE A 105 9.04 6.95 9.61
C ILE A 105 8.32 5.70 9.08
N ASP A 106 7.56 5.00 9.92
CA ASP A 106 6.86 3.77 9.54
C ASP A 106 5.73 4.09 8.55
N HIS A 107 5.02 5.19 8.76
CA HIS A 107 4.04 5.70 7.79
C HIS A 107 4.70 6.02 6.45
N ILE A 108 5.82 6.77 6.46
CA ILE A 108 6.57 7.13 5.24
C ILE A 108 6.99 5.86 4.49
N THR A 109 7.61 4.90 5.20
CA THR A 109 8.03 3.65 4.58
C THR A 109 6.88 2.80 4.08
N THR A 110 5.72 2.86 4.74
CA THR A 110 4.51 2.17 4.25
C THR A 110 4.08 2.75 2.91
N ALA A 111 3.94 4.07 2.80
CA ALA A 111 3.54 4.70 1.54
C ALA A 111 4.54 4.44 0.40
N LEU A 112 5.85 4.51 0.70
CA LEU A 112 6.89 4.25 -0.30
C LEU A 112 6.96 2.77 -0.70
N LEU A 113 6.80 1.84 0.25
CA LEU A 113 6.74 0.41 -0.06
C LEU A 113 5.48 0.10 -0.88
N THR A 114 4.32 0.64 -0.51
CA THR A 114 3.09 0.51 -1.29
C THR A 114 3.28 1.03 -2.72
N ALA A 115 3.88 2.21 -2.89
CA ALA A 115 4.18 2.76 -4.21
C ALA A 115 5.13 1.85 -5.02
N ALA A 116 6.14 1.27 -4.39
CA ALA A 116 7.07 0.36 -5.06
C ALA A 116 6.41 -0.99 -5.42
N VAL A 117 5.51 -1.49 -4.58
CA VAL A 117 4.69 -2.68 -4.89
C VAL A 117 3.79 -2.38 -6.09
N MET A 118 3.14 -1.21 -6.13
CA MET A 118 2.32 -0.78 -7.27
C MET A 118 3.11 -0.70 -8.58
N ASP A 119 4.40 -0.32 -8.55
CA ASP A 119 5.23 -0.33 -9.77
C ASP A 119 5.43 -1.76 -10.34
N VAL A 120 5.25 -2.80 -9.50
CA VAL A 120 5.33 -4.20 -9.92
C VAL A 120 3.96 -4.76 -10.32
N VAL A 121 2.93 -4.51 -9.50
CA VAL A 121 1.61 -5.16 -9.63
C VAL A 121 0.56 -4.30 -10.33
N GLY A 122 0.80 -3.00 -10.47
CA GLY A 122 -0.19 -2.03 -10.92
C GLY A 122 -1.18 -1.64 -9.82
N GLY A 123 -2.40 -1.29 -10.22
CA GLY A 123 -3.50 -1.00 -9.31
C GLY A 123 -3.61 0.45 -8.82
N VAL A 124 -4.53 0.65 -7.89
CA VAL A 124 -4.86 1.94 -7.29
C VAL A 124 -4.75 1.84 -5.78
N ALA A 125 -3.98 2.72 -5.16
CA ALA A 125 -3.91 2.77 -3.70
C ALA A 125 -5.17 3.40 -3.13
N ALA A 126 -5.77 2.73 -2.16
CA ALA A 126 -6.82 3.28 -1.29
C ALA A 126 -6.23 3.60 0.08
N ALA A 127 -6.48 4.81 0.57
CA ALA A 127 -6.04 5.26 1.90
C ALA A 127 -7.08 6.18 2.55
N GLU A 128 -7.43 5.86 3.79
CA GLU A 128 -8.25 6.72 4.63
C GLU A 128 -7.47 7.98 5.08
N LEU A 129 -8.19 9.09 5.18
CA LEU A 129 -7.67 10.40 5.52
C LEU A 129 -8.06 10.81 6.94
N LEU A 130 -7.09 11.34 7.68
CA LEU A 130 -7.33 12.06 8.93
C LEU A 130 -7.99 13.42 8.68
N ASP A 131 -8.64 13.97 9.71
CA ASP A 131 -9.12 15.34 9.74
C ASP A 131 -8.04 16.33 9.26
N GLY A 132 -8.38 17.13 8.26
CA GLY A 132 -7.48 18.14 7.69
C GLY A 132 -6.51 17.62 6.62
N GLN A 133 -6.44 16.31 6.35
CA GLN A 133 -5.60 15.77 5.27
C GLN A 133 -6.21 15.93 3.88
N VAL A 134 -7.54 16.03 3.77
CA VAL A 134 -8.23 16.27 2.48
C VAL A 134 -7.60 17.45 1.74
N ALA A 135 -7.43 18.59 2.40
CA ALA A 135 -6.83 19.78 1.79
C ALA A 135 -5.32 19.63 1.48
N VAL A 136 -4.63 18.67 2.10
CA VAL A 136 -3.21 18.37 1.83
C VAL A 136 -3.07 17.49 0.60
N VAL A 137 -3.97 16.52 0.43
CA VAL A 137 -3.93 15.58 -0.69
C VAL A 137 -4.61 16.14 -1.94
N ASP A 138 -5.55 17.07 -1.79
CA ASP A 138 -6.24 17.71 -2.91
C ASP A 138 -5.24 18.40 -3.85
N GLY A 139 -5.29 18.01 -5.12
CA GLY A 139 -4.39 18.50 -6.16
C GLY A 139 -2.98 17.91 -6.16
N LEU A 140 -2.66 16.94 -5.29
CA LEU A 140 -1.41 16.20 -5.43
C LEU A 140 -1.38 15.39 -6.74
N PRO A 141 -0.22 15.28 -7.40
CA PRO A 141 -0.11 14.53 -8.63
C PRO A 141 -0.44 13.05 -8.37
N GLY A 142 -1.17 12.45 -9.31
CA GLY A 142 -1.55 11.04 -9.24
C GLY A 142 -2.78 10.72 -8.38
N VAL A 143 -3.46 11.71 -7.79
CA VAL A 143 -4.79 11.52 -7.17
C VAL A 143 -5.81 11.23 -8.27
N LEU A 144 -6.65 10.21 -8.06
CA LEU A 144 -7.69 9.79 -8.99
C LEU A 144 -9.07 10.22 -8.52
N ALA A 145 -9.39 9.94 -7.26
CA ALA A 145 -10.68 10.25 -6.65
C ALA A 145 -10.53 10.43 -5.14
N MET A 146 -11.51 11.09 -4.54
CA MET A 146 -11.69 11.16 -3.10
C MET A 146 -13.16 10.98 -2.76
N THR A 147 -13.44 10.34 -1.63
CA THR A 147 -14.80 10.25 -1.09
C THR A 147 -15.02 11.32 -0.03
N ASP A 148 -16.27 11.78 0.06
CA ASP A 148 -16.73 12.60 1.16
C ASP A 148 -17.26 11.71 2.28
N GLY A 149 -17.23 12.18 3.53
CA GLY A 149 -17.84 11.47 4.64
C GLY A 149 -17.15 11.69 5.97
N PRO A 150 -17.58 10.97 7.02
CA PRO A 150 -16.92 11.00 8.33
C PRO A 150 -15.53 10.36 8.31
N LEU A 151 -15.24 9.53 7.31
CA LEU A 151 -13.93 8.93 7.07
C LEU A 151 -13.61 9.05 5.57
N PRO A 152 -13.13 10.22 5.11
CA PRO A 152 -12.79 10.42 3.70
C PRO A 152 -11.68 9.47 3.26
N GLU A 153 -11.79 8.91 2.07
CA GLU A 153 -10.75 8.12 1.45
C GLU A 153 -10.19 8.82 0.21
N VAL A 154 -8.93 8.57 -0.09
CA VAL A 154 -8.28 8.98 -1.33
C VAL A 154 -7.83 7.75 -2.10
N TYR A 155 -8.09 7.79 -3.41
CA TYR A 155 -7.64 6.80 -4.37
C TYR A 155 -6.58 7.44 -5.26
N GLY A 156 -5.45 6.77 -5.43
CA GLY A 156 -4.34 7.35 -6.17
C GLY A 156 -3.33 6.35 -6.69
N THR A 157 -2.42 6.86 -7.52
CA THR A 157 -1.32 6.09 -8.12
C THR A 157 -0.09 6.03 -7.20
N ALA A 158 0.94 5.30 -7.62
CA ALA A 158 2.23 5.29 -6.95
C ALA A 158 2.89 6.70 -6.90
N GLU A 159 2.63 7.56 -7.89
CA GLU A 159 3.08 8.97 -7.87
C GLU A 159 2.43 9.74 -6.72
N PHE A 160 1.13 9.52 -6.49
CA PHE A 160 0.41 10.14 -5.38
C PHE A 160 1.01 9.76 -4.03
N LEU A 161 1.26 8.48 -3.79
CA LEU A 161 1.84 8.03 -2.52
C LEU A 161 3.21 8.67 -2.25
N ARG A 162 4.04 8.79 -3.29
CA ARG A 162 5.35 9.45 -3.20
C ARG A 162 5.21 10.96 -2.94
N ALA A 163 4.28 11.62 -3.63
CA ALA A 163 4.01 13.04 -3.45
C ALA A 163 3.45 13.35 -2.05
N TRP A 164 2.58 12.49 -1.53
CA TRP A 164 2.00 12.63 -0.20
C TRP A 164 3.01 12.33 0.90
N ALA A 165 3.82 11.26 0.76
CA ALA A 165 4.89 10.92 1.70
C ALA A 165 5.95 12.03 1.82
N SER A 166 6.09 12.88 0.80
CA SER A 166 7.00 14.02 0.79
C SER A 166 6.42 15.26 1.49
N GLN A 167 5.14 15.26 1.87
CA GLN A 167 4.52 16.38 2.56
C GLN A 167 4.97 16.47 4.03
N PRO A 168 5.22 17.68 4.55
CA PRO A 168 5.50 17.87 5.97
C PRO A 168 4.37 17.33 6.85
N GLY A 169 4.71 16.54 7.87
CA GLY A 169 3.72 15.97 8.78
C GLY A 169 2.90 14.82 8.19
N PHE A 170 3.34 14.24 7.05
CA PHE A 170 2.72 13.06 6.47
C PHE A 170 2.48 11.96 7.50
N ARG A 171 1.28 11.37 7.43
CA ARG A 171 0.86 10.26 8.27
C ARG A 171 -0.28 9.52 7.61
N LEU A 172 -0.26 8.19 7.63
CA LEU A 172 -1.42 7.37 7.29
C LEU A 172 -2.33 7.21 8.50
N LEU A 173 -3.62 7.02 8.26
CA LEU A 173 -4.53 6.51 9.29
C LEU A 173 -4.13 5.06 9.64
N LYS A 174 -4.37 4.65 10.89
CA LYS A 174 -4.04 3.31 11.41
C LYS A 174 -5.32 2.64 11.89
#